data_AF-A0A6V8NWR5-F1
#
_entry.id   AF-A0A6V8NWR5-F1
#
_cell.length_a   1.000
_cell.length_b   1.000
_cell.length_c   1.000
_cell.angle_alpha   90.00
_cell.angle_beta   90.00
_cell.angle_gamma   90.00
#
_symmetry.space_group_name_H-M   'P 1'
#
loop_
_entity.id
_entity.type
_entity.pdbx_description
1 polymer ?
#
loop_
_entity_poly.entity_id
_entity_poly.type
_entity_poly.pdbx_seq_one_letter_code
_entity_poly.pdbx_strand_id
1 'polypeptide(L)'
;MTICGGIRMMIQIQPDDILRGPFWPEKIRVISVKSIGESGIKIEAVGIETRAFYNPILSQEDIKTVEITEEKPFQFSGDGECIFLYLESHRIRNAFQFDPLYAVNISQIDP
;
A
#
# COMPACT_ATOMS: atom_id res chain seq x y z
N MET A 1 -18.90 -41.91 -0.74
CA MET A 1 -18.55 -41.93 -2.17
C MET A 1 -18.33 -40.47 -2.57
N THR A 2 -17.13 -39.92 -2.30
CA THR A 2 -16.08 -39.53 -3.30
C THR A 2 -16.58 -38.30 -4.13
N ILE A 3 -15.99 -37.09 -4.20
CA ILE A 3 -14.71 -36.47 -3.77
C ILE A 3 -14.83 -34.93 -3.92
N CYS A 4 -13.98 -34.20 -3.17
CA CYS A 4 -13.19 -33.01 -3.55
C CYS A 4 -13.74 -31.88 -4.44
N GLY A 5 -13.52 -30.66 -3.95
CA GLY A 5 -13.34 -29.46 -4.77
C GLY A 5 -12.75 -28.34 -3.93
N GLY A 6 -11.51 -28.51 -3.46
CA GLY A 6 -10.80 -27.46 -2.74
C GLY A 6 -10.73 -26.20 -3.60
N ILE A 7 -11.14 -25.07 -3.03
CA ILE A 7 -11.06 -23.75 -3.65
C ILE A 7 -9.57 -23.48 -3.93
N ARG A 8 -9.16 -23.69 -5.18
CA ARG A 8 -7.84 -23.37 -5.67
C ARG A 8 -7.81 -21.86 -5.85
N MET A 9 -7.36 -21.15 -4.82
CA MET A 9 -7.08 -19.72 -4.86
C MET A 9 -6.02 -19.49 -5.94
N MET A 10 -6.47 -19.18 -7.16
CA MET A 10 -5.58 -18.78 -8.24
C MET A 10 -5.06 -17.39 -7.89
N ILE A 11 -3.75 -17.28 -7.66
CA ILE A 11 -3.06 -16.00 -7.61
C ILE A 11 -3.29 -15.32 -8.96
N GLN A 12 -4.10 -14.27 -8.96
CA GLN A 12 -4.44 -13.51 -10.16
C GLN A 12 -3.58 -12.25 -10.16
N ILE A 13 -2.46 -12.31 -10.89
CA ILE A 13 -1.57 -11.16 -11.09
C ILE A 13 -2.30 -10.12 -11.94
N GLN A 14 -2.33 -8.89 -11.48
CA GLN A 14 -2.93 -7.74 -12.14
C GLN A 14 -1.87 -6.72 -12.56
N PRO A 15 -2.20 -5.81 -13.51
CA PRO A 15 -1.42 -4.60 -13.71
C PRO A 15 -1.23 -3.83 -12.40
N ASP A 16 -0.10 -3.14 -12.27
CA ASP A 16 0.37 -2.40 -11.08
C ASP A 16 0.77 -3.24 -9.86
N ASP A 17 0.54 -4.56 -9.88
CA ASP A 17 1.06 -5.45 -8.83
C ASP A 17 2.58 -5.37 -8.76
N ILE A 18 3.10 -5.42 -7.54
CA ILE A 18 4.53 -5.53 -7.29
C ILE A 18 4.87 -7.00 -7.06
N LEU A 19 5.73 -7.55 -7.91
CA LEU A 19 6.11 -8.95 -7.83
C LEU A 19 7.54 -9.11 -7.33
N ARG A 20 7.75 -10.18 -6.59
CA ARG A 20 9.05 -10.68 -6.18
C ARG A 20 9.13 -12.17 -6.51
N GLY A 21 10.27 -12.62 -7.00
CA GLY A 21 10.45 -14.02 -7.36
C GLY A 21 11.86 -14.30 -7.88
N PRO A 22 12.19 -15.57 -8.15
CA PRO A 22 13.52 -15.98 -8.59
C PRO A 22 13.86 -15.52 -10.02
N PHE A 23 12.87 -15.06 -10.80
CA PHE A 23 13.03 -14.63 -12.19
C PHE A 23 13.61 -13.23 -12.34
N TRP A 24 13.61 -12.43 -11.25
CA TRP A 24 14.05 -11.05 -11.28
C TRP A 24 15.04 -10.79 -10.13
N PRO A 25 16.12 -10.03 -10.36
CA PRO A 25 17.08 -9.69 -9.32
C PRO A 25 16.53 -8.65 -8.32
N GLU A 26 15.42 -8.00 -8.64
CA GLU A 26 14.79 -6.94 -7.87
C GLU A 26 13.26 -7.09 -7.85
N LYS A 27 12.57 -6.23 -7.09
CA LYS A 27 11.12 -6.11 -7.18
C LYS A 27 10.74 -5.44 -8.49
N ILE A 28 9.69 -5.95 -9.12
CA ILE A 28 9.18 -5.43 -10.39
C ILE A 28 7.73 -4.98 -10.24
N ARG A 29 7.31 -3.96 -11.00
CA ARG A 29 5.92 -3.54 -11.15
C ARG A 29 5.36 -4.04 -12.48
N VAL A 30 4.22 -4.72 -12.43
CA VAL A 30 3.55 -5.26 -13.61
C VAL A 30 2.96 -4.13 -14.46
N ILE A 31 3.27 -4.14 -15.75
CA ILE A 31 2.67 -3.26 -16.76
C ILE A 31 1.50 -3.97 -17.43
N SER A 32 1.69 -5.22 -17.84
CA SER A 32 0.63 -6.01 -18.48
C SER A 32 0.82 -7.51 -18.27
N VAL A 33 -0.30 -8.23 -18.32
CA VAL A 33 -0.33 -9.70 -18.22
C VAL A 33 -1.10 -10.23 -19.43
N LYS A 34 -0.53 -11.18 -20.17
CA LYS A 34 -1.12 -11.79 -21.36
C LYS A 34 -1.03 -13.30 -21.28
N SER A 35 -2.15 -14.00 -21.45
CA SER A 35 -2.13 -15.46 -21.56
C SER A 35 -1.54 -15.90 -22.90
N ILE A 36 -0.68 -16.92 -22.88
CA ILE A 36 -0.10 -17.56 -24.06
C ILE A 36 -0.41 -19.06 -24.00
N GLY A 37 -1.19 -19.56 -24.97
CA GLY A 37 -1.60 -20.95 -25.02
C GLY A 37 -2.55 -21.34 -23.89
N GLU A 38 -2.48 -22.60 -23.46
CA GLU A 38 -3.37 -23.15 -22.42
C GLU A 38 -2.91 -22.86 -20.99
N SER A 39 -1.61 -22.67 -20.76
CA SER A 39 -1.03 -22.60 -19.40
C SER A 39 0.11 -21.61 -19.22
N GLY A 40 0.53 -20.91 -20.28
CA GLY A 40 1.58 -19.89 -20.20
C GLY A 40 1.01 -18.51 -19.92
N ILE A 41 1.72 -17.72 -19.11
CA ILE A 41 1.40 -16.31 -18.87
C ILE A 41 2.64 -15.48 -19.15
N LYS A 42 2.51 -14.52 -20.07
CA LYS A 42 3.52 -13.51 -20.32
C LYS A 42 3.27 -12.31 -19.41
N ILE A 43 4.31 -11.90 -18.68
CA ILE A 43 4.30 -10.72 -17.83
C ILE A 43 5.21 -9.68 -18.46
N GLU A 44 4.70 -8.47 -18.68
CA GLU A 44 5.49 -7.30 -19.03
C GLU A 44 5.58 -6.43 -17.77
N ALA A 45 6.79 -6.08 -17.33
CA ALA A 45 7.01 -5.41 -16.07
C ALA A 45 8.26 -4.52 -16.08
N VAL A 46 8.38 -3.63 -15.10
CA VAL A 46 9.54 -2.75 -14.91
C VAL A 46 10.12 -2.89 -13.50
N GLY A 47 11.44 -2.95 -13.38
CA GLY A 47 12.15 -2.93 -12.10
C GLY A 47 11.85 -1.65 -11.31
N ILE A 48 11.64 -1.77 -10.00
CA ILE A 48 11.36 -0.61 -9.13
C ILE A 48 12.63 0.23 -8.94
N GLU A 49 13.79 -0.41 -8.82
CA GLU A 49 15.05 0.26 -8.52
C GLU A 49 15.77 0.62 -9.82
N THR A 50 15.98 -0.35 -10.69
CA THR A 50 16.81 -0.14 -11.90
C THR A 50 16.02 0.43 -13.08
N ARG A 51 14.69 0.36 -13.03
CA ARG A 51 13.79 0.64 -14.16
C ARG A 51 14.03 -0.24 -15.37
N ALA A 52 14.72 -1.37 -15.22
CA ALA A 52 14.91 -2.35 -16.29
C ALA A 52 13.57 -2.96 -16.71
N PHE A 53 13.39 -3.21 -18.00
CA PHE A 53 12.20 -3.87 -18.52
C PHE A 53 12.36 -5.39 -18.51
N TYR A 54 11.32 -6.09 -18.05
CA TYR A 54 11.26 -7.54 -17.96
C TYR A 54 10.04 -8.06 -18.73
N ASN A 55 10.20 -9.15 -19.49
CA ASN A 55 9.15 -9.75 -20.30
C ASN A 55 9.05 -11.29 -20.23
N PRO A 56 9.15 -11.93 -19.04
CA PRO A 56 9.18 -13.38 -18.93
C PRO A 56 7.85 -14.03 -19.35
N ILE A 57 7.95 -15.27 -19.83
CA ILE A 57 6.82 -16.18 -20.01
C ILE A 57 6.94 -17.22 -18.89
N LEU A 58 5.95 -17.25 -18.00
CA LEU A 58 5.91 -18.13 -16.83
C LEU A 58 4.84 -19.21 -17.00
N SER A 59 5.16 -20.42 -16.54
CA SER A 59 4.18 -21.50 -16.40
C SER A 59 3.30 -21.33 -15.16
N GLN A 60 2.24 -22.13 -15.05
CA GLN A 60 1.43 -22.16 -13.82
C GLN A 60 2.24 -22.59 -12.59
N GLU A 61 3.26 -23.43 -12.76
CA GLU A 61 4.16 -23.84 -11.70
C GLU A 61 5.07 -22.70 -11.26
N ASP A 62 5.60 -21.93 -12.21
CA ASP A 62 6.46 -20.78 -11.95
C ASP A 62 5.72 -19.69 -11.17
N ILE A 63 4.44 -19.43 -11.49
CA ILE A 63 3.61 -18.44 -10.79
C ILE A 63 3.48 -18.75 -9.30
N LYS A 64 3.53 -20.04 -8.90
CA LYS A 64 3.49 -20.41 -7.48
C LYS A 64 4.73 -19.97 -6.70
N THR A 65 5.83 -19.71 -7.40
CA THR A 65 7.09 -19.20 -6.80
C THR A 65 7.16 -17.68 -6.78
N VAL A 66 6.16 -17.01 -7.37
CA VAL A 66 6.05 -15.55 -7.41
C VAL A 66 5.20 -15.08 -6.23
N GLU A 67 5.74 -14.12 -5.48
CA GLU A 67 5.08 -13.46 -4.37
C GLU A 67 4.57 -12.08 -4.84
N ILE A 68 3.27 -11.82 -4.69
CA ILE A 68 2.70 -10.48 -4.85
C ILE A 68 3.00 -9.72 -3.55
N THR A 69 3.89 -8.74 -3.63
CA THR A 69 4.16 -7.83 -2.52
C THR A 69 3.02 -6.82 -2.49
N GLU A 70 2.11 -6.96 -1.53
CA GLU A 70 1.15 -5.91 -1.23
C GLU A 70 1.91 -4.68 -0.71
N GLU A 71 2.09 -3.66 -1.56
CA GLU A 71 2.12 -2.30 -1.04
C GLU A 71 0.71 -2.06 -0.51
N LYS A 72 0.51 -2.15 0.81
CA LYS A 72 -0.71 -1.65 1.43
C LYS A 72 -0.90 -0.23 0.88
N PRO A 73 -1.92 0.04 0.05
CA PRO A 73 -2.17 1.41 -0.35
C PRO A 73 -2.29 2.20 0.95
N PHE A 74 -1.75 3.42 1.00
CA PHE A 74 -2.04 4.32 2.11
C PHE A 74 -3.56 4.53 2.12
N GLN A 75 -4.23 3.73 2.94
CA GLN A 75 -5.67 3.83 3.11
C GLN A 75 -5.90 4.96 4.11
N PHE A 76 -6.42 6.08 3.61
CA PHE A 76 -6.89 7.18 4.45
C PHE A 76 -8.28 6.86 5.02
N SER A 77 -8.48 5.62 5.48
CA SER A 77 -9.75 5.12 6.04
C SER A 77 -9.86 5.40 7.55
N GLY A 78 -9.06 6.33 8.08
CA GLY A 78 -9.16 6.75 9.47
C GLY A 78 -10.49 7.45 9.74
N ASP A 79 -10.94 7.41 11.00
CA ASP A 79 -12.11 8.15 11.42
C ASP A 79 -11.85 9.67 11.35
N GLY A 80 -12.53 10.33 10.43
CA GLY A 80 -12.42 11.78 10.22
C GLY A 80 -12.87 12.60 11.43
N GLU A 81 -13.83 12.11 12.21
CA GLU A 81 -14.30 12.78 13.42
C GLU A 81 -13.23 12.76 14.51
N CYS A 82 -12.57 11.61 14.71
CA CYS A 82 -11.43 11.51 15.62
C CYS A 82 -10.31 12.49 15.27
N ILE A 83 -9.95 12.59 13.99
CA ILE A 83 -8.91 13.53 13.52
C ILE A 83 -9.36 14.98 13.75
N PHE A 84 -10.60 15.31 13.41
CA PHE A 84 -11.16 16.64 13.61
C PHE A 84 -11.12 17.06 15.09
N LEU A 85 -11.62 16.21 15.99
CA LEU A 85 -11.62 16.49 17.43
C LEU A 85 -10.20 16.65 17.99
N TYR A 86 -9.25 15.82 17.54
CA TYR A 86 -7.86 15.97 17.91
C TYR A 86 -7.31 17.33 17.48
N LEU A 87 -7.53 17.75 16.23
CA LEU A 87 -7.06 19.04 15.71
C LEU A 87 -7.70 20.22 16.45
N GLU A 88 -9.01 20.17 16.70
CA GLU A 88 -9.72 21.21 17.44
C GLU A 88 -9.23 21.34 18.88
N SER A 89 -8.95 20.23 19.55
CA SER A 89 -8.37 20.27 20.91
C SER A 89 -7.02 20.97 20.94
N HIS A 90 -6.16 20.76 19.93
CA HIS A 90 -4.87 21.44 19.82
C HIS A 90 -5.03 22.92 19.51
N ARG A 91 -5.96 23.26 18.60
CA ARG A 91 -6.28 24.64 18.25
C ARG A 91 -6.71 25.43 19.49
N ILE A 92 -7.64 24.89 20.28
CA ILE A 92 -8.13 25.52 21.52
C ILE A 92 -6.99 25.64 22.55
N ARG A 93 -6.22 24.58 22.79
CA ARG A 93 -5.10 24.60 23.74
C ARG A 93 -4.03 25.62 23.35
N ASN A 94 -3.75 25.78 22.06
CA ASN A 94 -2.79 26.75 21.56
C ASN A 94 -3.34 28.18 21.64
N ALA A 95 -4.63 28.39 21.35
CA ALA A 95 -5.27 29.70 21.46
C ALA A 95 -5.34 30.19 22.92
N PHE A 96 -5.62 29.29 23.87
CA PHE A 96 -5.74 29.63 25.29
C PHE A 96 -4.43 30.18 25.88
N GLN A 97 -3.26 29.74 25.39
CA GLN A 97 -1.97 30.25 25.85
C GLN A 97 -1.75 31.75 25.54
N PHE A 98 -2.51 32.31 24.61
CA PHE A 98 -2.41 33.72 24.20
C PHE A 98 -3.70 34.49 24.49
N ASP A 99 -4.59 33.97 25.35
CA ASP A 99 -5.80 34.65 25.76
C ASP A 99 -5.44 35.92 26.59
N PRO A 100 -5.80 37.14 26.13
CA PRO A 100 -5.47 38.37 26.84
C PRO A 100 -6.13 38.49 28.22
N LEU A 101 -7.33 37.92 28.41
CA LEU A 101 -8.01 37.90 29.70
C LEU A 101 -7.31 36.96 30.68
N TYR A 102 -6.81 35.82 30.18
CA TYR A 102 -5.92 34.96 30.97
C TYR A 102 -4.61 35.69 31.31
N ALA A 103 -3.97 36.35 30.34
CA ALA A 103 -2.72 37.07 30.50
C ALA A 103 -2.80 38.22 31.52
N VAL A 104 -3.90 38.99 31.52
CA VAL A 104 -4.12 40.08 32.49
C VAL A 104 -4.32 39.53 33.91
N ASN A 105 -5.00 38.40 34.06
CA ASN A 105 -5.31 37.83 35.37
C ASN A 105 -4.09 37.16 36.04
N ILE A 106 -3.10 36.71 35.25
CA ILE A 106 -1.81 36.19 35.75
C ILE A 106 -0.68 37.23 35.74
N SER A 107 -0.91 38.42 35.17
CA SER A 107 0.06 39.50 35.14
C SER A 107 0.19 40.12 36.53
N GLN A 108 1.10 39.60 37.35
CA GLN A 108 1.55 40.33 38.53
C GLN A 108 2.33 41.56 38.07
N ILE A 109 1.75 42.73 38.31
CA ILE A 109 2.43 44.02 38.20
C ILE A 109 2.97 44.31 39.61
N ASP A 110 4.26 44.07 39.82
CA ASP A 110 4.95 44.53 41.03
C ASP A 110 5.31 46.01 40.84
N PRO A 111 4.92 46.92 41.75
CA PRO A 111 5.17 48.37 41.65
C PRO A 111 6.61 48.80 41.97
#